data_AF-A0A1Q9MV06-F1
#
_entry.id   AF-A0A1Q9MV06-F1
#
_cell.length_a   1.000
_cell.length_b   1.000
_cell.length_c   1.000
_cell.angle_alpha   90.00
_cell.angle_beta   90.00
_cell.angle_gamma   90.00
#
_symmetry.space_group_name_H-M   'P 1'
#
loop_
_entity.id
_entity.type
_entity.pdbx_description
1 polymer ?
#
loop_
_entity_poly.entity_id
_entity_poly.type
_entity_poly.pdbx_seq_one_letter_code
_entity_poly.pdbx_strand_id
1 'polypeptide(L)'
;MKKTPEMGVGQRRGNSVYITKIPYNPTRYLHETDARMKRYYACHCPLVREGILAGQSISPDFCHCGLGYASHFIAGLNQKFRGEVLESVVKGDTRCRFVFHLLDEMDNEGKHGK
;
A
#
# COMPACT_ATOMS: atom_id res chain seq x y z
N MET A 1 13.69 -4.33 10.77
CA MET A 1 12.48 -5.13 10.43
C MET A 1 11.71 -5.66 11.64
N LYS A 2 12.32 -6.13 12.75
CA LYS A 2 11.60 -6.68 13.92
C LYS A 2 10.50 -5.78 14.54
N LYS A 3 10.56 -4.45 14.36
CA LYS A 3 9.56 -3.49 14.90
C LYS A 3 8.42 -3.11 13.93
N THR A 4 8.44 -3.61 12.69
CA THR A 4 7.40 -3.30 11.67
C THR A 4 7.09 -4.54 10.85
N PRO A 5 6.36 -5.51 11.42
CA PRO A 5 6.14 -6.83 10.80
C PRO A 5 5.33 -6.77 9.50
N GLU A 6 4.60 -5.67 9.27
CA GLU A 6 3.86 -5.46 8.01
C GLU A 6 4.75 -5.04 6.84
N MET A 7 5.98 -4.58 7.08
CA MET A 7 6.83 -4.00 6.04
C MET A 7 7.45 -5.10 5.15
N GLY A 8 7.15 -5.05 3.85
CA GLY A 8 7.63 -6.04 2.87
C GLY A 8 6.51 -6.98 2.43
N VAL A 9 6.57 -8.25 2.83
CA VAL A 9 5.67 -9.32 2.36
C VAL A 9 4.30 -9.34 3.05
N GLY A 10 4.14 -8.54 4.12
CA GLY A 10 2.88 -8.38 4.84
C GLY A 10 2.74 -9.21 6.11
N GLN A 11 1.78 -8.83 6.94
CA GLN A 11 1.39 -9.52 8.17
C GLN A 11 -0.09 -9.91 8.11
N ARG A 12 -0.38 -11.20 8.29
CA ARG A 12 -1.76 -11.69 8.42
C ARG A 12 -2.29 -11.46 9.84
N ARG A 13 -3.53 -10.98 9.94
CA ARG A 13 -4.33 -10.88 11.17
C ARG A 13 -5.75 -11.32 10.84
N GLY A 14 -6.13 -12.52 11.28
CA GLY A 14 -7.39 -13.15 10.87
C GLY A 14 -7.50 -13.31 9.35
N ASN A 15 -8.61 -12.84 8.77
CA ASN A 15 -8.87 -12.83 7.32
C ASN A 15 -8.31 -11.59 6.61
N SER A 16 -7.42 -10.83 7.24
CA SER A 16 -6.80 -9.65 6.63
C SER A 16 -5.29 -9.77 6.55
N VAL A 17 -4.71 -9.35 5.43
CA VAL A 17 -3.25 -9.24 5.25
C VAL A 17 -2.89 -7.75 5.10
N TYR A 18 -2.06 -7.24 6.01
CA TYR A 18 -1.61 -5.86 6.01
C TYR A 18 -0.21 -5.77 5.40
N ILE A 19 -0.04 -4.91 4.40
CA ILE A 19 1.25 -4.71 3.71
C ILE A 19 1.65 -3.25 3.83
N THR A 20 2.80 -2.99 4.46
CA THR A 20 3.47 -1.69 4.39
C THR A 20 4.57 -1.76 3.34
N LYS A 21 4.59 -0.80 2.42
CA LYS A 21 5.61 -0.76 1.38
C LYS A 21 6.99 -0.47 1.98
N ILE A 22 8.03 -1.14 1.47
CA ILE A 22 9.41 -0.74 1.72
C ILE A 22 9.66 0.61 1.01
N PRO A 23 10.20 1.63 1.70
CA PRO A 23 10.51 2.92 1.09
C PRO A 23 11.38 2.78 -0.16
N TYR A 24 11.19 3.67 -1.14
CA TYR A 24 12.04 3.74 -2.34
C TYR A 24 13.51 3.97 -2.00
N ASN A 25 13.76 4.84 -1.02
CA ASN A 25 15.10 5.05 -0.47
C ASN A 25 15.06 4.84 1.05
N PRO A 26 15.23 3.59 1.53
CA PRO A 26 15.12 3.26 2.95
C PRO A 26 16.07 4.07 3.83
N THR A 27 17.32 4.24 3.40
CA THR A 27 18.33 4.99 4.18
C THR A 27 17.89 6.44 4.38
N ARG A 28 17.56 7.16 3.30
CA ARG A 28 17.12 8.56 3.44
C ARG A 28 15.80 8.67 4.17
N TYR A 29 14.86 7.77 3.90
CA TYR A 29 13.57 7.72 4.60
C TYR A 29 13.71 7.62 6.12
N LEU A 30 14.63 6.78 6.60
CA LEU A 30 14.87 6.55 8.03
C LEU A 30 15.46 7.78 8.73
N HIS A 31 16.33 8.51 8.05
CA HIS A 31 16.99 9.70 8.60
C HIS A 31 16.25 11.01 8.33
N GLU A 32 15.22 11.00 7.48
CA GLU A 32 14.48 12.20 7.13
C GLU A 32 13.48 12.61 8.21
N THR A 33 13.47 13.91 8.50
CA THR A 33 12.60 14.57 9.48
C THR A 33 11.56 15.47 8.82
N ASP A 34 11.87 16.05 7.65
CA ASP A 34 10.90 16.82 6.88
C ASP A 34 9.81 15.90 6.31
N ALA A 35 8.55 16.17 6.67
CA ALA A 35 7.44 15.30 6.30
C ALA A 35 7.25 15.18 4.78
N ARG A 36 7.50 16.26 4.03
CA ARG A 36 7.39 16.25 2.56
C ARG A 36 8.48 15.37 1.94
N MET A 37 9.73 15.52 2.36
CA MET A 37 10.84 14.71 1.87
C MET A 37 10.74 13.26 2.34
N LYS A 38 10.18 13.02 3.53
CA LYS A 38 9.91 11.65 4.01
C LYS A 38 8.92 10.93 3.09
N ARG A 39 7.87 11.62 2.64
CA ARG A 39 6.95 11.11 1.60
C ARG A 39 7.65 10.85 0.27
N TYR A 40 8.53 11.74 -0.16
CA TYR A 40 9.32 11.57 -1.37
C TYR A 40 10.17 10.29 -1.32
N TYR A 41 10.88 10.06 -0.21
CA TYR A 41 11.72 8.85 -0.05
C TYR A 41 10.91 7.56 0.18
N ALA A 42 9.65 7.66 0.62
CA ALA A 42 8.75 6.53 0.77
C ALA A 42 8.23 6.01 -0.58
N CYS A 43 7.89 6.91 -1.50
CA CYS A 43 7.20 6.56 -2.73
C CYS A 43 8.13 6.02 -3.81
N HIS A 44 7.73 4.96 -4.54
CA HIS A 44 8.49 4.51 -5.72
C HIS A 44 7.98 5.11 -7.03
N CYS A 45 6.79 5.69 -7.05
CA CYS A 45 6.23 6.24 -8.28
C CYS A 45 6.96 7.55 -8.63
N PRO A 46 7.65 7.64 -9.78
CA PRO A 46 8.38 8.85 -10.16
C PRO A 46 7.41 10.04 -10.34
N LEU A 47 6.22 9.82 -10.92
CA LEU A 47 5.21 10.87 -11.10
C LEU A 47 4.77 11.48 -9.75
N VAL A 48 4.51 10.63 -8.75
CA VAL A 48 4.14 11.11 -7.41
C VAL A 48 5.30 11.83 -6.73
N ARG A 49 6.53 11.34 -6.89
CA ARG A 49 7.73 11.98 -6.34
C ARG A 49 7.94 13.37 -6.90
N GLU A 50 7.87 13.54 -8.21
CA GLU A 50 8.01 14.86 -8.84
C GLU A 50 6.83 15.77 -8.47
N GLY A 51 5.61 15.24 -8.40
CA GLY A 51 4.46 16.00 -7.89
C GLY A 51 4.63 16.50 -6.46
N ILE A 52 5.24 15.71 -5.57
CA ILE A 52 5.57 16.13 -4.20
C ILE A 52 6.55 17.29 -4.19
N LEU A 53 7.59 17.25 -5.04
CA LEU A 53 8.56 18.34 -5.15
C LEU A 53 7.94 19.62 -5.71
N ALA A 54 7.08 19.47 -6.72
CA ALA A 54 6.39 20.56 -7.38
C ALA A 54 5.17 21.12 -6.59
N GLY A 55 4.78 20.47 -5.49
CA GLY A 55 3.58 20.85 -4.72
C GLY A 55 2.27 20.61 -5.48
N GLN A 56 2.25 19.70 -6.44
CA GLN A 56 1.08 19.40 -7.25
C GLN A 56 0.12 18.44 -6.54
N SER A 57 -1.18 18.70 -6.69
CA SER A 57 -2.23 17.80 -6.24
C SER A 57 -2.34 16.60 -7.18
N ILE A 58 -2.18 15.40 -6.65
CA ILE A 58 -2.39 14.13 -7.37
C ILE A 58 -3.63 13.46 -6.77
N SER A 59 -4.45 12.84 -7.60
CA SER A 59 -5.59 12.06 -7.10
C SER A 59 -5.10 10.90 -6.22
N PRO A 60 -5.69 10.67 -5.03
CA PRO A 60 -5.41 9.49 -4.23
C PRO A 60 -5.63 8.17 -4.97
N ASP A 61 -6.51 8.16 -5.99
CA ASP A 61 -6.79 6.97 -6.79
C ASP A 61 -5.56 6.47 -7.55
N PHE A 62 -4.60 7.34 -7.82
CA PHE A 62 -3.34 6.95 -8.45
C PHE A 62 -2.58 5.90 -7.62
N CYS A 63 -2.80 5.88 -6.30
CA CYS A 63 -2.17 4.91 -5.40
C CYS A 63 -2.75 3.50 -5.52
N HIS A 64 -3.83 3.26 -6.28
CA HIS A 64 -4.27 1.91 -6.64
C HIS A 64 -3.22 1.17 -7.49
N CYS A 65 -2.33 1.88 -8.18
CA CYS A 65 -1.14 1.27 -8.79
C CYS A 65 -0.25 0.60 -7.72
N GLY A 66 -0.06 1.25 -6.57
CA GLY A 66 0.66 0.68 -5.44
C GLY A 66 -0.06 -0.52 -4.82
N LEU A 67 -1.40 -0.47 -4.76
CA LEU A 67 -2.22 -1.59 -4.30
C LEU A 67 -2.07 -2.82 -5.23
N GLY A 68 -2.12 -2.62 -6.55
CA GLY A 68 -1.92 -3.69 -7.53
C GLY A 68 -0.51 -4.30 -7.48
N TYR A 69 0.51 -3.48 -7.22
CA TYR A 69 1.85 -4.02 -6.94
C TYR A 69 1.85 -4.87 -5.67
N ALA A 70 1.24 -4.39 -4.58
CA ALA A 70 1.20 -5.11 -3.32
C ALA A 70 0.38 -6.42 -3.39
N SER A 71 -0.63 -6.51 -4.27
CA SER A 71 -1.42 -7.72 -4.43
C SER A 71 -0.61 -8.91 -4.96
N HIS A 72 0.52 -8.66 -5.64
CA HIS A 72 1.41 -9.73 -6.09
C HIS A 72 1.93 -10.59 -4.93
N PHE A 73 2.16 -10.00 -3.75
CA PHE A 73 2.65 -10.73 -2.58
C PHE A 73 1.63 -11.70 -1.97
N ILE A 74 0.34 -11.49 -2.22
CA ILE A 74 -0.73 -12.36 -1.73
C ILE A 74 -1.33 -13.26 -2.81
N ALA A 75 -0.98 -13.04 -4.08
CA ALA A 75 -1.52 -13.81 -5.21
C ALA A 75 -1.27 -15.32 -5.06
N GLY A 76 -0.18 -15.72 -4.41
CA GLY A 76 0.15 -17.12 -4.13
C GLY A 76 -0.78 -17.82 -3.14
N LEU A 77 -1.68 -17.10 -2.46
CA LEU A 77 -2.67 -17.71 -1.56
C LEU A 77 -3.80 -18.43 -2.30
N ASN A 78 -3.92 -18.24 -3.63
CA ASN A 78 -4.98 -18.83 -4.46
C ASN A 78 -6.40 -18.61 -3.91
N GLN A 79 -6.64 -17.45 -3.28
CA GLN A 79 -7.90 -17.06 -2.67
C GLN A 79 -8.37 -15.73 -3.24
N LYS A 80 -9.69 -15.53 -3.37
CA LYS A 80 -10.24 -14.21 -3.73
C LYS A 80 -10.02 -13.22 -2.59
N PHE A 81 -9.76 -11.98 -2.93
CA PHE A 81 -9.55 -10.92 -1.95
C PHE A 81 -10.06 -9.56 -2.46
N ARG A 82 -10.32 -8.66 -1.51
CA ARG A 82 -10.55 -7.24 -1.77
C ARG A 82 -9.42 -6.42 -1.15
N GLY A 83 -8.78 -5.59 -1.96
CA GLY A 83 -7.70 -4.70 -1.51
C GLY A 83 -8.18 -3.27 -1.22
N GLU A 84 -7.56 -2.62 -0.24
CA GLU A 84 -7.82 -1.21 0.10
C GLU A 84 -6.52 -0.45 0.40
N VAL A 85 -6.47 0.82 0.00
CA VAL A 85 -5.36 1.73 0.30
C VAL A 85 -5.62 2.45 1.63
N LEU A 86 -4.98 1.98 2.71
CA LEU A 86 -5.12 2.54 4.05
C LEU A 86 -4.38 3.87 4.20
N GLU A 87 -3.12 3.91 3.79
CA GLU A 87 -2.25 5.09 3.88
C GLU A 87 -1.56 5.32 2.53
N SER A 88 -1.43 6.58 2.11
CA SER A 88 -0.66 6.92 0.93
C SER A 88 0.02 8.28 1.02
N VAL A 89 1.20 8.38 0.40
CA VAL A 89 1.94 9.64 0.34
C VAL A 89 1.17 10.77 -0.34
N VAL A 90 0.26 10.44 -1.26
CA VAL A 90 -0.59 11.42 -1.94
C VAL A 90 -1.63 12.01 -0.98
N LYS A 91 -2.10 11.23 0.00
CA LYS A 91 -3.02 11.70 1.05
C LYS A 91 -2.33 12.48 2.18
N GLY A 92 -1.00 12.53 2.20
CA GLY A 92 -0.23 13.19 3.26
C GLY A 92 0.49 12.23 4.20
N ASP A 93 0.25 10.93 4.09
CA ASP A 93 0.88 9.93 4.97
C ASP A 93 2.36 9.78 4.66
N THR A 94 3.18 9.50 5.68
CA THR A 94 4.63 9.29 5.50
C THR A 94 4.98 7.87 5.07
N ARG A 95 4.01 7.01 4.77
CA ARG A 95 4.22 5.66 4.25
C ARG A 95 3.02 5.25 3.39
N CYS A 96 3.19 4.17 2.63
CA CYS A 96 2.09 3.54 1.92
C CYS A 96 1.75 2.21 2.57
N ARG A 97 0.47 2.01 2.90
CA ARG A 97 -0.03 0.82 3.57
C ARG A 97 -1.32 0.35 2.93
N PHE A 98 -1.42 -0.96 2.79
CA PHE A 98 -2.52 -1.65 2.12
C PHE A 98 -3.07 -2.72 3.05
N VAL A 99 -4.36 -3.02 2.90
CA VAL A 99 -4.96 -4.21 3.48
C VAL A 99 -5.61 -5.02 2.36
N PHE A 100 -5.53 -6.34 2.50
CA PHE A 100 -6.24 -7.28 1.67
C PHE A 100 -7.13 -8.15 2.55
N HIS A 101 -8.43 -8.06 2.34
CA HIS A 101 -9.44 -8.88 2.99
C HIS A 101 -9.63 -10.15 2.16
N LEU A 102 -9.28 -11.29 2.73
CA LEU A 102 -9.48 -12.60 2.15
C LEU A 102 -10.96 -12.96 2.25
N LEU A 103 -11.56 -13.34 1.13
CA LEU A 103 -12.99 -13.67 1.03
C LEU A 103 -13.15 -15.18 1.20
N ASP A 104 -14.13 -15.60 1.99
CA ASP A 104 -14.43 -17.03 2.14
C ASP A 104 -15.18 -17.52 0.89
N GLU A 105 -15.10 -18.82 0.59
CA GLU A 105 -15.78 -19.37 -0.60
C GLU A 105 -17.30 -19.12 -0.56
N MET A 106 -17.88 -19.03 0.63
CA MET A 106 -19.30 -18.75 0.90
C MET A 106 -19.74 -17.31 0.60
N ASP A 107 -18.82 -16.36 0.42
CA ASP A 107 -19.18 -14.98 0.02
C ASP A 107 -19.55 -14.87 -1.49
N ASN A 108 -19.44 -15.98 -2.24
CA ASN A 108 -19.66 -16.00 -3.69
C ASN A 108 -21.11 -16.32 -4.14
N GLU A 109 -22.03 -16.71 -3.25
CA GLU A 109 -23.39 -17.10 -3.65
C GLU A 109 -24.35 -15.91 -3.86
N GLY A 110 -23.93 -14.67 -3.59
CA GLY A 110 -24.80 -13.50 -3.66
C GLY A 110 -24.89 -12.77 -5.01
N LYS A 111 -24.22 -13.22 -6.09
CA LYS A 111 -24.12 -12.45 -7.34
C LYS A 111 -24.24 -13.25 -8.65
N HIS A 112 -25.06 -14.28 -8.69
CA HIS A 112 -25.56 -14.88 -9.95
C HIS A 112 -27.07 -15.14 -9.83
N GLY A 113 -27.83 -14.05 -9.77
CA GLY A 113 -29.29 -14.07 -9.73
C GLY A 113 -29.87 -12.87 -10.48
N LYS A 114 -29.82 -12.94 -11.81
CA LYS A 114 -30.84 -12.41 -12.73
C LYS A 114 -30.58 -12.91 -14.14
#